data_AF-A0A8H3TR24-F1
#
_entry.id   AF-A0A8H3TR24-F1
#
_cell.length_a   1.000
_cell.length_b   1.000
_cell.length_c   1.000
_cell.angle_alpha   90.00
_cell.angle_beta   90.00
_cell.angle_gamma   90.00
#
_symmetry.space_group_name_H-M   'P 1'
#
loop_
_entity.id
_entity.type
_entity.pdbx_description
1 polymer ?
#
loop_
_entity_poly.entity_id
_entity_poly.type
_entity_poly.pdbx_seq_one_letter_code
_entity_poly.pdbx_strand_id
1 'polypeptide(L)'
;MATATTATAKTVSQPLQLSTSDSSAANGSTRRRAVKPSGKVTLTSLTENNLGTVKKIVSVVLNQRYSDKLYKEALDGSLEDINKLIYYNDIPVGAIICRTQPKAKGSKDETLEILALAILAPYRSLGLGTALLESAIEAAKTVEVPAAAATKTSPATAGRKKATKVQAYAQEGNEEAKRFYTEKGGFSEVELKQGYYSNQQPSGAWVLEKSLV
;
A
#
# COMPACT_ATOMS: atom_id res chain seq x y z
N MET A 1 -29.67 11.10 38.97
CA MET A 1 -29.08 9.77 38.72
C MET A 1 -28.11 9.90 37.57
N ALA A 2 -26.86 9.49 37.76
CA ALA A 2 -25.79 9.54 36.77
C ALA A 2 -25.48 8.12 36.30
N THR A 3 -25.35 7.90 34.99
CA THR A 3 -24.63 6.76 34.35
C THR A 3 -24.36 7.17 32.89
N ALA A 4 -23.13 7.56 32.53
CA ALA A 4 -21.95 6.74 32.21
C ALA A 4 -21.90 6.28 30.73
N THR A 5 -21.09 7.02 29.99
CA THR A 5 -20.48 6.78 28.67
C THR A 5 -19.90 5.36 28.52
N THR A 6 -20.02 4.74 27.34
CA THR A 6 -19.13 3.64 26.93
C THR A 6 -18.62 3.88 25.52
N ALA A 7 -17.31 4.08 25.43
CA ALA A 7 -16.54 4.16 24.20
C ALA A 7 -16.18 2.76 23.70
N THR A 8 -16.31 2.52 22.39
CA THR A 8 -15.83 1.29 21.74
C THR A 8 -14.69 1.64 20.80
N ALA A 9 -13.46 1.44 21.26
CA ALA A 9 -12.28 1.29 20.42
C ALA A 9 -11.90 -0.19 20.42
N LYS A 10 -11.75 -0.81 19.24
CA LYS A 10 -10.90 -2.00 19.00
C LYS A 10 -10.94 -2.44 17.54
N THR A 11 -9.88 -2.11 16.80
CA THR A 11 -9.17 -3.01 15.88
C THR A 11 -7.80 -2.37 15.67
N VAL A 12 -6.83 -2.77 16.49
CA VAL A 12 -5.40 -2.46 16.30
C VAL A 12 -4.76 -3.76 15.88
N SER A 13 -4.45 -3.89 14.59
CA SER A 13 -3.57 -4.94 14.09
C SER A 13 -2.19 -4.78 14.73
N GLN A 14 -1.53 -5.89 15.03
CA GLN A 14 -0.24 -5.93 15.71
C GLN A 14 0.81 -5.05 14.98
N PRO A 15 1.72 -4.38 15.71
CA PRO A 15 2.75 -3.56 15.10
C PRO A 15 3.73 -4.44 14.31
N LEU A 16 3.97 -4.09 13.04
CA LEU A 16 5.03 -4.72 12.26
C LEU A 16 6.39 -4.35 12.86
N GLN A 17 7.15 -5.35 13.31
CA GLN A 17 8.54 -5.17 13.71
C GLN A 17 9.41 -5.14 12.45
N LEU A 18 9.85 -3.94 12.06
CA LEU A 18 10.79 -3.76 10.96
C LEU A 18 12.20 -4.16 11.42
N SER A 19 12.67 -5.35 11.05
CA SER A 19 14.02 -5.80 11.35
C SER A 19 15.02 -5.17 10.37
N THR A 20 15.90 -4.31 10.90
CA THR A 20 17.07 -3.83 10.16
C THR A 20 18.17 -4.89 10.24
N SER A 21 18.41 -5.62 9.15
CA SER A 21 19.51 -6.57 9.03
C SER A 21 20.83 -5.84 8.79
N ASP A 22 21.47 -5.38 9.87
CA ASP A 22 22.87 -4.96 9.84
C ASP A 22 23.77 -6.17 10.13
N SER A 23 24.33 -6.75 9.07
CA SER A 23 25.47 -7.66 9.17
C SER A 23 26.74 -6.84 9.40
N SER A 24 27.24 -6.78 10.64
CA SER A 24 28.58 -6.27 10.91
C SER A 24 29.31 -7.17 11.90
N ALA A 25 30.35 -7.83 11.39
CA ALA A 25 31.34 -8.59 12.15
C ALA A 25 31.98 -7.73 13.25
N ALA A 26 32.31 -8.40 14.36
CA ALA A 26 32.81 -7.83 15.59
C ALA A 26 34.18 -7.14 15.44
N ASN A 27 34.34 -5.95 16.03
CA ASN A 27 35.52 -5.67 16.85
C ASN A 27 35.25 -4.54 17.86
N GLY A 28 35.86 -4.66 19.05
CA GLY A 28 35.55 -3.89 20.26
C GLY A 28 35.86 -2.39 20.18
N SER A 29 34.85 -1.59 20.51
CA SER A 29 34.94 -0.18 20.93
C SER A 29 33.59 0.19 21.53
N THR A 30 33.55 0.59 22.81
CA THR A 30 32.33 0.95 23.54
C THR A 30 31.77 2.30 23.06
N ARG A 31 31.35 2.37 21.79
CA ARG A 31 30.44 3.44 21.32
C ARG A 31 29.09 3.18 21.96
N ARG A 32 28.56 4.14 22.73
CA ARG A 32 27.15 4.18 23.08
C ARG A 32 26.36 4.01 21.77
N ARG A 33 25.76 2.84 21.54
CA ARG A 33 24.82 2.67 20.43
C ARG A 33 23.75 3.72 20.65
N ALA A 34 23.67 4.70 19.76
CA ALA A 34 22.53 5.58 19.70
C ALA A 34 21.32 4.67 19.48
N VAL A 35 20.55 4.43 20.54
CA VAL A 35 19.30 3.67 20.46
C VAL A 35 18.36 4.56 19.65
N LYS A 36 18.34 4.34 18.33
CA LYS A 36 17.29 4.92 17.49
C LYS A 36 15.99 4.30 18.00
N PRO A 37 15.04 5.09 18.55
CA PRO A 37 13.76 4.52 18.94
C PRO A 37 13.13 3.89 17.69
N SER A 38 12.86 2.59 17.74
CA SER A 38 12.12 1.91 16.69
C SER A 38 10.71 2.49 16.69
N GLY A 39 10.35 3.24 15.65
CA GLY A 39 9.02 3.82 15.53
C GLY A 39 7.95 2.73 15.44
N LYS A 40 6.81 2.95 16.10
CA LYS A 40 5.66 2.06 16.04
C LYS A 40 5.00 2.22 14.67
N VAL A 41 4.90 1.13 13.92
CA VAL A 41 4.26 1.09 12.60
C VAL A 41 2.96 0.30 12.68
N THR A 42 1.87 0.88 12.21
CA THR A 42 0.56 0.20 12.15
C THR A 42 -0.11 0.41 10.80
N LEU A 43 -0.70 -0.65 10.26
CA LEU A 43 -1.49 -0.64 9.03
C LEU A 43 -2.99 -0.66 9.38
N THR A 44 -3.78 0.13 8.68
CA THR A 44 -5.23 0.23 8.88
C THR A 44 -5.94 0.21 7.53
N SER A 45 -7.12 -0.41 7.48
CA SER A 45 -7.98 -0.43 6.30
C SER A 45 -8.49 0.97 5.94
N LEU A 46 -8.83 1.17 4.67
CA LEU A 46 -9.49 2.41 4.24
C LEU A 46 -10.94 2.44 4.69
N THR A 47 -11.40 3.60 5.17
CA THR A 47 -12.77 3.85 5.60
C THR A 47 -13.21 5.22 5.11
N GLU A 48 -14.51 5.48 5.04
CA GLU A 48 -15.02 6.80 4.65
C GLU A 48 -14.47 7.93 5.56
N ASN A 49 -14.27 7.62 6.85
CA ASN A 49 -13.75 8.57 7.84
C ASN A 49 -12.29 8.96 7.61
N ASN A 50 -11.46 8.05 7.10
CA ASN A 50 -10.03 8.31 6.87
C ASN A 50 -9.69 8.69 5.41
N LEU A 51 -10.69 8.65 4.51
CA LEU A 51 -10.48 8.90 3.08
C LEU A 51 -9.96 10.30 2.78
N GLY A 52 -10.37 11.32 3.53
CA GLY A 52 -9.87 12.68 3.39
C GLY A 52 -8.34 12.77 3.59
N THR A 53 -7.82 12.03 4.57
CA THR A 53 -6.39 11.93 4.85
C THR A 53 -5.66 11.25 3.70
N VAL A 54 -6.19 10.13 3.20
CA VAL A 54 -5.61 9.39 2.06
C VAL A 54 -5.56 10.27 0.82
N LYS A 55 -6.65 10.95 0.48
CA LYS A 55 -6.73 11.91 -0.63
C LYS A 55 -5.66 12.99 -0.52
N LYS A 56 -5.47 13.55 0.69
CA LYS A 56 -4.49 14.60 0.92
C LYS A 56 -3.06 14.08 0.76
N ILE A 57 -2.73 12.93 1.35
CA ILE A 57 -1.39 12.32 1.25
C ILE A 57 -1.06 12.01 -0.21
N VAL A 58 -1.94 11.28 -0.90
CA VAL A 58 -1.73 10.89 -2.31
C VAL A 58 -1.56 12.12 -3.19
N SER A 59 -2.41 13.14 -3.01
CA SER A 59 -2.32 14.37 -3.80
C SER A 59 -1.05 15.18 -3.54
N VAL A 60 -0.51 15.18 -2.32
CA VAL A 60 0.73 15.90 -2.00
C VAL A 60 1.95 15.14 -2.51
N VAL A 61 1.96 13.81 -2.40
CA VAL A 61 3.11 12.99 -2.76
C VAL A 61 3.23 12.80 -4.26
N LEU A 62 2.12 12.51 -4.96
CA LEU A 62 2.13 12.24 -6.40
C LEU A 62 1.87 13.50 -7.24
N ASN A 63 1.55 14.63 -6.61
CA ASN A 63 1.16 15.88 -7.27
C ASN A 63 0.06 15.69 -8.33
N GLN A 64 -0.77 14.65 -8.17
CA GLN A 64 -1.84 14.27 -9.08
C GLN A 64 -3.17 14.28 -8.35
N ARG A 65 -4.20 14.82 -9.00
CA ARG A 65 -5.58 14.77 -8.53
C ARG A 65 -6.27 13.56 -9.15
N TYR A 66 -6.55 12.55 -8.33
CA TYR A 66 -7.41 11.44 -8.74
C TYR A 66 -8.88 11.82 -8.58
N SER A 67 -9.74 11.21 -9.40
CA SER A 67 -11.19 11.40 -9.32
C SER A 67 -11.76 10.74 -8.08
N ASP A 68 -12.89 11.26 -7.58
CA ASP A 68 -13.59 10.65 -6.43
C ASP A 68 -14.05 9.22 -6.69
N LYS A 69 -14.24 8.85 -7.97
CA LYS A 69 -14.59 7.50 -8.38
C LYS A 69 -13.54 6.48 -7.95
N LEU A 70 -12.25 6.79 -8.13
CA LEU A 70 -11.16 5.92 -7.73
C LEU A 70 -11.18 5.65 -6.22
N TYR A 71 -11.42 6.69 -5.42
CA TYR A 71 -11.46 6.56 -3.96
C TYR A 71 -12.69 5.78 -3.47
N LYS A 72 -13.82 5.87 -4.18
CA LYS A 72 -15.00 5.04 -3.88
C LYS A 72 -14.75 3.57 -4.24
N GLU A 73 -14.10 3.29 -5.37
CA GLU A 73 -13.68 1.94 -5.74
C GLU A 73 -12.65 1.38 -4.74
N ALA A 74 -11.77 2.22 -4.20
CA ALA A 74 -10.78 1.81 -3.19
C ALA A 74 -11.39 1.41 -1.84
N LEU A 75 -12.64 1.80 -1.55
CA LEU A 75 -13.39 1.41 -0.35
C LEU A 75 -14.18 0.11 -0.54
N ASP A 76 -14.08 -0.54 -1.70
CA ASP A 76 -14.74 -1.82 -1.92
C ASP A 76 -14.24 -2.86 -0.92
N GLY A 77 -15.18 -3.63 -0.35
CA GLY A 77 -14.87 -4.60 0.71
C GLY A 77 -13.94 -5.71 0.27
N SER A 78 -13.86 -5.98 -1.04
CA SER A 78 -12.93 -6.96 -1.62
C SER A 78 -11.45 -6.52 -1.58
N LEU A 79 -11.20 -5.23 -1.38
CA LEU A 79 -9.88 -4.62 -1.36
C LEU A 79 -9.47 -4.16 0.04
N GLU A 80 -10.27 -4.43 1.07
CA GLU A 80 -10.01 -3.93 2.43
C GLU A 80 -8.68 -4.44 3.00
N ASP A 81 -8.30 -5.67 2.66
CA ASP A 81 -7.05 -6.34 3.00
C ASP A 81 -5.83 -5.80 2.23
N ILE A 82 -6.03 -5.28 1.02
CA ILE A 82 -4.97 -4.73 0.16
C ILE A 82 -4.77 -3.23 0.41
N ASN A 83 -5.86 -2.47 0.38
CA ASN A 83 -5.83 -1.01 0.46
C ASN A 83 -5.62 -0.58 1.91
N LYS A 84 -4.41 -0.11 2.20
CA LYS A 84 -3.97 0.22 3.55
C LYS A 84 -3.48 1.65 3.66
N LEU A 85 -3.82 2.26 4.79
CA LEU A 85 -3.21 3.48 5.31
C LEU A 85 -2.16 3.09 6.34
N ILE A 86 -0.95 3.63 6.24
CA ILE A 86 0.14 3.37 7.18
C ILE A 86 0.32 4.53 8.14
N TYR A 87 0.48 4.18 9.42
CA TYR A 87 0.78 5.10 10.50
C TYR A 87 2.18 4.85 11.02
N TYR A 88 2.87 5.94 11.34
CA TYR A 88 4.16 5.93 12.03
C TYR A 88 4.03 6.78 13.29
N ASN A 89 4.19 6.16 14.46
CA ASN A 89 3.94 6.79 15.76
C ASN A 89 2.57 7.48 15.83
N ASP A 90 1.52 6.76 15.40
CA ASP A 90 0.12 7.20 15.41
C ASP A 90 -0.18 8.42 14.49
N ILE A 91 0.75 8.80 13.61
CA ILE A 91 0.56 9.81 12.55
C ILE A 91 0.35 9.07 11.22
N PRO A 92 -0.69 9.40 10.42
CA PRO A 92 -0.86 8.83 9.08
C PRO A 92 0.18 9.42 8.12
N VAL A 93 1.05 8.57 7.57
CA VAL A 93 2.22 9.02 6.78
C VAL A 93 2.26 8.51 5.36
N GLY A 94 1.40 7.56 5.01
CA GLY A 94 1.36 7.00 3.67
C GLY A 94 0.14 6.14 3.40
N ALA A 95 -0.08 5.79 2.14
CA ALA A 95 -1.16 4.91 1.73
C ALA A 95 -0.76 4.11 0.49
N ILE A 96 -1.35 2.92 0.36
CA ILE A 96 -1.37 2.15 -0.88
C ILE A 96 -2.82 2.01 -1.34
N ILE A 97 -3.05 2.27 -2.63
CA ILE A 97 -4.33 2.08 -3.31
C ILE A 97 -4.10 1.21 -4.52
N CYS A 98 -4.80 0.09 -4.53
CA CYS A 98 -4.80 -0.88 -5.60
C CYS A 98 -6.22 -1.05 -6.14
N ARG A 99 -6.30 -1.61 -7.33
CA ARG A 99 -7.53 -1.97 -8.00
C ARG A 99 -7.35 -3.31 -8.69
N THR A 100 -8.37 -4.15 -8.66
CA THR A 100 -8.37 -5.35 -9.50
C THR A 100 -8.80 -5.02 -10.92
N GLN A 101 -8.00 -5.47 -11.88
CA GLN A 101 -8.27 -5.38 -13.30
C GLN A 101 -8.54 -6.79 -13.83
N PRO A 102 -9.76 -7.08 -14.31
CA PRO A 102 -10.02 -8.29 -15.07
C PRO A 102 -9.28 -8.18 -16.41
N LYS A 103 -8.49 -9.20 -16.76
CA LYS A 103 -7.87 -9.27 -18.09
C LYS A 103 -8.96 -9.51 -19.15
N ALA A 104 -8.67 -9.18 -20.41
CA ALA A 104 -9.62 -9.17 -21.53
C ALA A 104 -10.59 -10.37 -21.57
N LYS A 105 -11.83 -10.09 -22.03
CA LYS A 105 -13.00 -11.00 -22.05
C LYS A 105 -12.61 -12.47 -22.34
N GLY A 106 -12.58 -13.29 -21.30
CA GLY A 106 -12.44 -14.75 -21.41
C GLY A 106 -11.35 -15.40 -20.54
N SER A 107 -10.40 -14.63 -19.99
CA SER A 107 -9.35 -15.17 -19.13
C SER A 107 -9.74 -15.09 -17.64
N LYS A 108 -9.43 -16.14 -16.86
CA LYS A 108 -9.74 -16.23 -15.42
C LYS A 108 -8.73 -15.49 -14.53
N ASP A 109 -7.67 -14.93 -15.13
CA ASP A 109 -6.57 -14.29 -14.41
C ASP A 109 -6.92 -12.84 -14.03
N GLU A 110 -6.94 -12.58 -12.73
CA GLU A 110 -7.11 -11.24 -12.16
C GLU A 110 -5.73 -10.59 -12.00
N THR A 111 -5.58 -9.35 -12.46
CA THR A 111 -4.36 -8.56 -12.27
C THR A 111 -4.61 -7.50 -11.23
N LEU A 112 -3.75 -7.40 -10.21
CA LEU A 112 -3.83 -6.32 -9.24
C LEU A 112 -3.00 -5.14 -9.73
N GLU A 113 -3.63 -4.00 -9.96
CA GLU A 113 -2.97 -2.77 -10.39
C GLU A 113 -2.74 -1.85 -9.19
N ILE A 114 -1.50 -1.45 -8.96
CA ILE A 114 -1.14 -0.44 -7.94
C ILE A 114 -1.33 0.94 -8.58
N LEU A 115 -2.38 1.64 -8.15
CA LEU A 115 -2.73 2.97 -8.67
C LEU A 115 -1.95 4.08 -7.97
N ALA A 116 -1.77 3.94 -6.65
CA ALA A 116 -1.03 4.91 -5.86
C ALA A 116 -0.29 4.21 -4.72
N LEU A 117 1.02 4.44 -4.63
CA LEU A 117 1.81 4.15 -3.45
C LEU A 117 2.50 5.44 -3.03
N ALA A 118 2.09 5.98 -1.89
CA ALA A 118 2.49 7.31 -1.46
C ALA A 118 2.98 7.29 -0.02
N ILE A 119 4.23 7.74 0.20
CA ILE A 119 4.81 8.00 1.53
C ILE A 119 5.27 9.46 1.59
N LEU A 120 4.89 10.17 2.65
CA LEU A 120 5.34 11.53 2.92
C LEU A 120 6.86 11.59 3.00
N ALA A 121 7.47 12.59 2.36
CA ALA A 121 8.93 12.69 2.22
C ALA A 121 9.73 12.53 3.53
N PRO A 122 9.31 13.10 4.69
CA PRO A 122 10.03 12.94 5.95
C PRO A 122 10.07 11.50 6.49
N TYR A 123 9.21 10.61 6.00
CA TYR A 123 9.06 9.22 6.45
C TYR A 123 9.53 8.20 5.40
N ARG A 124 10.15 8.64 4.31
CA ARG A 124 10.78 7.76 3.32
C ARG A 124 12.06 7.14 3.89
N SER A 125 12.54 6.07 3.24
CA SER A 125 13.75 5.33 3.65
C SER A 125 13.68 4.69 5.05
N LEU A 126 12.49 4.60 5.64
CA LEU A 126 12.21 3.90 6.90
C LEU A 126 11.55 2.53 6.68
N GLY A 127 11.59 1.98 5.46
CA GLY A 127 10.97 0.68 5.12
C GLY A 127 9.44 0.68 5.03
N LEU A 128 8.78 1.81 5.29
CA LEU A 128 7.31 1.94 5.30
C LEU A 128 6.65 1.61 3.95
N GLY A 129 7.24 2.08 2.85
CA GLY A 129 6.75 1.78 1.50
C GLY A 129 6.87 0.30 1.15
N THR A 130 7.98 -0.34 1.55
CA THR A 130 8.21 -1.77 1.37
C THR A 130 7.18 -2.59 2.16
N ALA A 131 6.94 -2.23 3.44
CA ALA A 131 5.94 -2.90 4.27
C ALA A 131 4.51 -2.82 3.67
N LEU A 132 4.13 -1.67 3.10
CA LEU A 132 2.84 -1.54 2.39
C LEU A 132 2.78 -2.44 1.16
N LEU A 133 3.84 -2.45 0.35
CA LEU A 133 3.90 -3.23 -0.88
C LEU A 133 3.87 -4.73 -0.60
N GLU A 134 4.63 -5.20 0.39
CA GLU A 134 4.65 -6.60 0.82
C GLU A 134 3.30 -7.04 1.35
N SER A 135 2.68 -6.24 2.23
CA SER A 135 1.34 -6.53 2.75
C SER A 135 0.30 -6.64 1.63
N ALA A 136 0.35 -5.76 0.63
CA ALA A 136 -0.55 -5.81 -0.51
C ALA A 136 -0.30 -7.02 -1.42
N ILE A 137 0.96 -7.40 -1.63
CA ILE A 137 1.33 -8.59 -2.42
C ILE A 137 0.92 -9.88 -1.70
N GLU A 138 1.10 -9.93 -0.39
CA GLU A 138 0.68 -11.08 0.44
C GLU A 138 -0.84 -11.21 0.43
N ALA A 139 -1.55 -10.10 0.69
CA ALA A 139 -3.01 -10.04 0.58
C ALA A 139 -3.49 -10.42 -0.83
N ALA A 140 -2.76 -10.04 -1.89
CA ALA A 140 -3.09 -10.42 -3.26
C ALA A 140 -3.06 -11.93 -3.51
N LYS A 141 -2.15 -12.65 -2.85
CA LYS A 141 -1.99 -14.11 -2.95
C LYS A 141 -3.06 -14.87 -2.18
N THR A 142 -3.48 -14.35 -1.03
CA THR A 142 -4.48 -14.97 -0.17
C THR A 142 -5.88 -14.55 -0.61
N VAL A 143 -6.73 -15.49 -0.99
CA VAL A 143 -8.13 -15.23 -1.37
C VAL A 143 -9.06 -15.18 -0.14
N GLU A 144 -8.54 -15.55 1.03
CA GLU A 144 -9.31 -15.62 2.26
C GLU A 144 -9.25 -14.30 3.00
N VAL A 145 -10.33 -13.51 2.88
CA VAL A 145 -10.62 -12.43 3.82
C VAL A 145 -10.74 -13.06 5.21
N PRO A 146 -9.93 -12.69 6.21
CA PRO A 146 -10.07 -13.23 7.55
C PRO A 146 -11.43 -12.84 8.12
N ALA A 147 -12.26 -13.85 8.40
CA ALA A 147 -13.63 -13.77 8.91
C ALA A 147 -13.78 -13.10 10.30
N ALA A 148 -12.74 -12.45 10.84
CA ALA A 148 -12.71 -11.93 12.21
C ALA A 148 -13.37 -10.54 12.39
N ALA A 149 -13.83 -9.89 11.32
CA ALA A 149 -14.54 -8.60 11.38
C ALA A 149 -15.99 -8.67 10.86
N ALA A 150 -16.64 -9.84 10.95
CA ALA A 150 -18.07 -9.97 10.67
C ALA A 150 -18.93 -9.29 11.76
N THR A 151 -18.95 -7.96 11.77
CA THR A 151 -19.97 -7.15 12.47
C THR A 151 -20.96 -6.58 11.45
N LYS A 152 -21.90 -7.45 11.05
CA LYS A 152 -23.32 -7.25 10.70
C LYS A 152 -23.83 -5.98 9.95
N THR A 153 -23.01 -5.15 9.29
CA THR A 153 -23.57 -3.95 8.63
C THR A 153 -23.01 -3.56 7.26
N SER A 154 -22.06 -4.30 6.68
CA SER A 154 -21.65 -4.06 5.28
C SER A 154 -22.14 -5.20 4.38
N PRO A 155 -23.04 -4.93 3.42
CA PRO A 155 -23.43 -5.92 2.42
C PRO A 155 -22.29 -6.12 1.42
N ALA A 156 -22.20 -7.32 0.86
CA ALA A 156 -21.29 -7.76 -0.21
C ALA A 156 -19.89 -8.24 0.20
N THR A 157 -19.86 -9.38 0.88
CA THR A 157 -18.93 -10.47 0.58
C THR A 157 -19.00 -10.78 -0.93
N ALA A 158 -18.05 -10.30 -1.72
CA ALA A 158 -18.01 -10.57 -3.15
C ALA A 158 -16.61 -11.03 -3.60
N GLY A 159 -16.42 -12.36 -3.62
CA GLY A 159 -15.82 -13.10 -4.73
C GLY A 159 -14.57 -12.58 -5.43
N ARG A 160 -13.59 -12.00 -4.71
CA ARG A 160 -12.29 -11.70 -5.31
C ARG A 160 -11.58 -12.99 -5.68
N LYS A 161 -10.97 -13.07 -6.87
CA LYS A 161 -10.18 -14.22 -7.28
C LYS A 161 -8.73 -14.02 -6.86
N LYS A 162 -7.96 -15.11 -6.85
CA LYS A 162 -6.52 -15.01 -6.65
C LYS A 162 -5.94 -14.17 -7.79
N ALA A 163 -5.21 -13.10 -7.44
CA ALA A 163 -4.50 -12.34 -8.44
C ALA A 163 -3.33 -13.17 -8.96
N THR A 164 -3.22 -13.32 -10.28
CA THR A 164 -2.12 -14.07 -10.92
C THR A 164 -0.88 -13.19 -11.06
N LYS A 165 -1.06 -11.88 -11.12
CA LYS A 165 0.04 -10.90 -11.22
C LYS A 165 -0.32 -9.55 -10.58
N VAL A 166 0.71 -8.81 -10.20
CA VAL A 166 0.63 -7.41 -9.75
C VAL A 166 1.31 -6.53 -10.80
N GLN A 167 0.70 -5.40 -11.13
CA GLN A 167 1.21 -4.43 -12.07
C GLN A 167 1.30 -3.05 -11.40
N ALA A 168 2.35 -2.30 -11.73
CA ALA A 168 2.53 -0.92 -11.31
C ALA A 168 3.02 -0.08 -12.50
N TYR A 169 2.73 1.21 -12.46
CA TYR A 169 3.18 2.17 -13.46
C TYR A 169 4.12 3.18 -12.79
N ALA A 170 5.32 3.35 -13.35
CA ALA A 170 6.26 4.38 -12.93
C ALA A 170 6.44 5.38 -14.07
N GLN A 171 6.35 6.67 -13.78
CA GLN A 171 6.59 7.70 -14.81
C GLN A 171 8.02 7.61 -15.35
N GLU A 172 8.17 7.82 -16.65
CA GLU A 172 9.48 8.01 -17.27
C GLU A 172 10.26 9.13 -16.54
N GLY A 173 11.54 8.92 -16.26
CA GLY A 173 12.36 9.83 -15.45
C GLY A 173 12.18 9.71 -13.92
N ASN A 174 11.20 8.95 -13.43
CA ASN A 174 11.10 8.60 -12.01
C ASN A 174 11.89 7.32 -11.69
N GLU A 175 13.21 7.45 -11.74
CA GLU A 175 14.14 6.34 -11.47
C GLU A 175 14.04 5.82 -10.03
N GLU A 176 13.67 6.68 -9.07
CA GLU A 176 13.47 6.28 -7.66
C GLU A 176 12.32 5.27 -7.54
N ALA A 177 11.17 5.56 -8.16
CA ALA A 177 10.02 4.65 -8.15
C ALA A 177 10.33 3.35 -8.90
N LYS A 178 10.97 3.46 -10.07
CA LYS A 178 11.39 2.31 -10.88
C LYS A 178 12.29 1.37 -10.09
N ARG A 179 13.35 1.91 -9.48
CA ARG A 179 14.28 1.18 -8.62
C ARG A 179 13.61 0.59 -7.39
N PHE A 180 12.68 1.32 -6.77
CA PHE A 180 11.93 0.81 -5.63
C PHE A 180 11.13 -0.44 -6.00
N TYR A 181 10.38 -0.42 -7.10
CA TYR A 181 9.59 -1.58 -7.53
C TYR A 181 10.47 -2.74 -7.99
N THR A 182 11.59 -2.50 -8.67
CA THR A 182 12.47 -3.58 -9.14
C THR A 182 13.29 -4.19 -7.99
N GLU A 183 13.98 -3.38 -7.18
CA GLU A 183 14.87 -3.87 -6.12
C GLU A 183 14.14 -4.31 -4.85
N LYS A 184 13.07 -3.60 -4.44
CA LYS A 184 12.32 -3.92 -3.21
C LYS A 184 11.08 -4.74 -3.52
N GLY A 185 10.39 -4.38 -4.59
CA GLY A 185 9.18 -5.07 -5.01
C GLY A 185 9.44 -6.38 -5.76
N GLY A 186 10.61 -6.57 -6.38
CA GLY A 186 10.87 -7.70 -7.26
C GLY A 186 10.01 -7.69 -8.52
N PHE A 187 9.69 -6.51 -9.04
CA PHE A 187 8.99 -6.32 -10.31
C PHE A 187 9.98 -6.32 -11.47
N SER A 188 9.52 -6.81 -12.62
CA SER A 188 10.24 -6.78 -13.88
C SER A 188 9.66 -5.71 -14.80
N GLU A 189 10.54 -5.04 -15.55
CA GLU A 189 10.15 -4.08 -16.59
C GLU A 189 9.62 -4.82 -17.80
N VAL A 190 8.39 -4.51 -18.22
CA VAL A 190 7.74 -5.16 -19.36
C VAL A 190 7.77 -4.27 -20.59
N GLU A 191 7.33 -3.02 -20.43
CA GLU A 191 7.12 -2.11 -21.56
C GLU A 191 7.26 -0.65 -21.12
N LEU A 192 7.74 0.21 -22.02
CA LEU A 192 7.61 1.66 -21.89
C LEU A 192 6.45 2.15 -22.75
N LYS A 193 5.34 2.52 -22.11
CA LYS A 193 4.16 3.04 -22.80
C LYS A 193 4.28 4.55 -22.97
N GLN A 194 4.54 4.98 -24.20
CA GLN A 194 4.59 6.39 -24.58
C GLN A 194 3.20 7.04 -24.52
N GLY A 195 3.14 8.30 -24.07
CA GLY A 195 1.88 9.06 -23.99
C GLY A 195 0.88 8.57 -22.93
N TYR A 196 1.33 7.83 -21.92
CA TYR A 196 0.46 7.33 -20.86
C TYR A 196 -0.08 8.46 -19.97
N TYR A 197 0.78 9.40 -19.60
CA TYR A 197 0.40 10.57 -18.82
C TYR A 197 0.13 11.77 -19.74
N SER A 198 -1.14 12.15 -19.89
CA SER A 198 -1.54 13.25 -20.78
C SER A 198 -1.07 14.63 -20.32
N ASN A 199 -0.89 14.82 -19.01
CA ASN A 199 -0.69 16.14 -18.38
C ASN A 199 0.72 16.31 -17.78
N GLN A 200 1.65 15.40 -18.08
CA GLN A 200 3.01 15.45 -17.52
C GLN A 200 4.05 15.22 -18.62
N GLN A 201 5.19 15.90 -18.50
CA GLN A 201 6.40 15.62 -19.27
C GLN A 201 7.48 15.11 -18.32
N PRO A 202 8.16 14.00 -18.66
CA PRO A 202 7.87 13.10 -19.79
C PRO A 202 6.52 12.36 -19.63
N SER A 203 5.90 12.02 -20.76
CA SER A 203 4.55 11.42 -20.78
C SER A 203 4.58 9.89 -20.71
N GLY A 204 5.76 9.27 -20.84
CA GLY A 204 5.92 7.83 -20.80
C GLY A 204 5.67 7.24 -19.41
N ALA A 205 5.23 5.99 -19.39
CA ALA A 205 5.13 5.18 -18.18
C ALA A 205 5.79 3.81 -18.39
N TRP A 206 6.72 3.46 -17.50
CA TRP A 206 7.23 2.11 -17.36
C TRP A 206 6.16 1.23 -16.75
N VAL A 207 5.82 0.16 -17.47
CA VAL A 207 4.94 -0.91 -17.02
C VAL A 207 5.79 -1.94 -16.30
N LEU A 208 5.55 -2.10 -15.00
CA LEU A 208 6.26 -3.01 -14.12
C LEU A 208 5.32 -4.13 -13.70
N GLU A 209 5.74 -5.38 -13.86
CA GLU A 209 4.93 -6.55 -13.51
C GLU A 209 5.66 -7.51 -12.57
N LYS A 210 4.89 -8.12 -11.67
CA LYS A 210 5.34 -9.21 -10.80
C LYS A 210 4.33 -10.34 -10.85
N SER A 211 4.80 -11.55 -11.17
CA SER A 211 3.95 -12.75 -11.15
C SER A 211 3.75 -13.24 -9.71
N LEU A 212 2.51 -13.59 -9.37
CA LEU A 212 2.12 -14.21 -8.11
C LEU A 212 1.88 -15.71 -8.35
N VAL A 213 2.93 -16.42 -8.75
CA VAL A 213 2.89 -17.89 -8.85
C VAL A 213 2.92 -18.49 -7.45
#